data_AF-A0A822FGF8-F1
#
_entry.id   AF-A0A822FGF8-F1
#
_cell.length_a   1.000
_cell.length_b   1.000
_cell.length_c   1.000
_cell.angle_alpha   90.00
_cell.angle_beta   90.00
_cell.angle_gamma   90.00
#
_symmetry.space_group_name_H-M   'P 1'
#
loop_
_entity.id
_entity.type
_entity.pdbx_description
1 polymer ?
#
loop_
_entity_poly.entity_id
_entity_poly.type
_entity_poly.pdbx_seq_one_letter_code
_entity_poly.pdbx_strand_id
1 'polypeptide(L)'
;SHDYPTTLQWWTKEASSKEKRQFIDYIRRPIEDQNELINGMTLEKHVDKYVCWYLIQLVMQSASNAAIIQIQDILNVETRMNEPGTRKSF
;
A
#
# COMPACT_ATOMS: atom_id res chain seq x y z
N SER A 1 -6.69 2.84 9.56
CA SER A 1 -7.27 2.74 10.92
C SER A 1 -6.85 1.42 11.54
N HIS A 2 -6.77 1.34 12.87
CA HIS A 2 -6.25 0.19 13.62
C HIS A 2 -7.02 -1.12 13.39
N ASP A 3 -8.26 -1.02 12.92
CA ASP A 3 -9.12 -2.15 12.56
C ASP A 3 -8.82 -2.77 11.20
N TYR A 4 -8.12 -2.06 10.32
CA TYR A 4 -7.78 -2.58 8.99
C TYR A 4 -6.46 -3.35 9.04
N PRO A 5 -6.27 -4.34 8.14
CA PRO A 5 -4.93 -4.87 7.86
C PRO A 5 -3.99 -3.72 7.50
N THR A 6 -2.71 -3.92 7.79
CA THR A 6 -1.65 -3.02 7.29
C THR A 6 -1.65 -3.02 5.77
N THR A 7 -1.10 -1.97 5.16
CA THR A 7 -1.04 -1.86 3.70
C THR A 7 -0.34 -3.05 3.06
N LEU A 8 0.77 -3.48 3.66
CA LEU A 8 1.51 -4.65 3.19
C LEU A 8 0.67 -5.93 3.31
N GLN A 9 0.06 -6.17 4.48
CA GLN A 9 -0.76 -7.35 4.70
C GLN A 9 -1.96 -7.42 3.75
N TRP A 10 -2.64 -6.30 3.54
CA TRP A 10 -3.72 -6.22 2.57
C TRP A 10 -3.20 -6.56 1.17
N TRP A 11 -2.10 -5.94 0.73
CA TRP A 11 -1.54 -6.18 -0.60
C TRP A 11 -1.14 -7.64 -0.81
N THR A 12 -0.50 -8.28 0.18
CA THR A 12 0.02 -9.64 0.03
C THR A 12 -1.05 -10.71 0.16
N LYS A 13 -2.06 -10.52 1.04
CA LYS A 13 -2.99 -11.58 1.44
C LYS A 13 -4.44 -11.37 1.03
N GLU A 14 -4.87 -10.13 0.80
CA GLU A 14 -6.30 -9.81 0.66
C GLU A 14 -6.63 -9.15 -0.68
N ALA A 15 -5.74 -8.32 -1.23
CA ALA A 15 -5.96 -7.59 -2.46
C ALA A 15 -6.08 -8.55 -3.67
N SER A 16 -7.22 -8.47 -4.35
CA SER A 16 -7.46 -9.22 -5.58
C SER A 16 -6.57 -8.73 -6.72
N SER A 17 -6.35 -9.58 -7.72
CA SER A 17 -5.60 -9.19 -8.93
C SER A 17 -6.19 -7.99 -9.65
N LYS A 18 -7.51 -7.79 -9.55
CA LYS A 18 -8.21 -6.63 -10.12
C LYS A 18 -7.83 -5.35 -9.37
N GLU A 19 -7.90 -5.36 -8.04
CA GLU A 19 -7.53 -4.20 -7.21
C GLU A 19 -6.07 -3.83 -7.39
N LYS A 20 -5.16 -4.82 -7.40
CA LYS A 20 -3.74 -4.59 -7.66
C LYS A 20 -3.50 -3.92 -9.00
N ARG A 21 -4.16 -4.39 -10.06
CA ARG A 21 -4.05 -3.78 -11.40
C ARG A 21 -4.58 -2.35 -11.40
N GLN A 22 -5.74 -2.12 -10.81
CA GLN A 22 -6.32 -0.77 -10.72
C GLN A 22 -5.41 0.20 -9.95
N PHE A 23 -4.78 -0.27 -8.87
CA PHE A 23 -3.82 0.52 -8.11
C PHE A 23 -2.59 0.86 -8.96
N ILE A 24 -1.99 -0.14 -9.61
CA ILE A 24 -0.82 0.05 -10.48
C ILE A 24 -1.16 1.01 -11.62
N ASP A 25 -2.32 0.84 -12.27
CA ASP A 25 -2.77 1.73 -13.34
C ASP A 25 -3.02 3.17 -12.84
N TYR A 26 -3.43 3.35 -11.59
CA TYR A 26 -3.60 4.68 -11.00
C TYR A 26 -2.26 5.37 -10.77
N ILE A 27 -1.30 4.70 -10.15
CA ILE A 27 0.04 5.25 -9.89
C ILE A 27 0.92 5.33 -11.15
N ARG A 28 0.55 4.63 -12.22
CA ARG A 28 1.18 4.74 -13.55
C ARG A 28 0.91 6.08 -14.23
N ARG A 29 -0.26 6.68 -14.03
CA ARG A 29 -0.66 7.93 -14.70
C ARG A 29 0.33 9.09 -14.53
N PRO A 30 1.00 9.28 -13.37
CA PRO A 30 2.04 10.29 -13.22
C PRO A 30 3.43 9.89 -13.74
N ILE A 31 3.68 8.64 -14.16
CA ILE A 31 5.00 8.19 -14.65
C ILE A 31 4.95 8.21 -16.19
N GLU A 32 5.58 9.23 -16.79
CA GLU A 32 5.47 9.53 -18.22
C GLU A 32 6.13 8.48 -19.15
N ASP A 33 6.98 7.58 -18.63
CA ASP A 33 7.66 6.57 -19.44
C ASP A 33 7.31 5.13 -19.03
N GLN A 34 6.61 4.43 -19.92
CA GLN A 34 6.02 3.10 -19.68
C GLN A 34 7.05 1.97 -19.68
N ASN A 35 8.29 2.25 -20.08
CA ASN A 35 9.36 1.26 -20.23
C ASN A 35 10.54 1.47 -19.26
N GLU A 36 10.47 2.46 -18.38
CA GLU A 36 11.56 2.69 -17.43
C GLU A 36 11.57 1.65 -16.30
N LEU A 37 12.72 0.98 -16.16
CA LEU A 37 13.00 0.15 -15.01
C LEU A 37 13.29 1.05 -13.80
N ILE A 38 12.52 0.88 -12.73
CA ILE A 38 12.78 1.59 -11.48
C ILE A 38 13.80 0.77 -10.69
N ASN A 39 15.02 1.27 -10.58
CA ASN A 39 16.14 0.57 -9.93
C ASN A 39 16.37 -0.86 -10.50
N GLY A 40 16.23 -1.02 -11.81
CA GLY A 40 16.39 -2.32 -12.48
C GLY A 40 15.19 -3.28 -12.36
N MET A 41 14.04 -2.82 -11.84
CA MET A 41 12.83 -3.63 -11.68
C MET A 41 11.67 -3.09 -12.53
N THR A 42 10.77 -3.97 -12.95
CA THR A 42 9.48 -3.55 -13.51
C THR A 42 8.65 -2.84 -12.45
N LEU A 43 7.73 -1.97 -12.85
CA LEU A 43 6.89 -1.24 -11.92
C LEU A 43 6.13 -2.20 -10.99
N GLU A 44 5.57 -3.29 -11.52
CA GLU A 44 4.85 -4.29 -10.72
C GLU A 44 5.72 -4.84 -9.59
N LYS A 45 6.96 -5.25 -9.90
CA LYS A 45 7.89 -5.78 -8.90
C LYS A 45 8.33 -4.73 -7.90
N HIS A 46 8.49 -3.48 -8.35
CA HIS A 46 8.82 -2.38 -7.46
C HIS A 46 7.65 -2.09 -6.51
N VAL A 47 6.42 -2.10 -7.00
CA VAL A 47 5.21 -1.90 -6.19
C VAL A 47 5.05 -3.03 -5.19
N ASP A 48 5.22 -4.29 -5.57
CA ASP A 48 5.14 -5.42 -4.64
C ASP A 48 6.08 -5.26 -3.44
N LYS A 49 7.27 -4.66 -3.64
CA LYS A 49 8.24 -4.43 -2.57
C LYS A 49 7.96 -3.16 -1.74
N TYR A 50 7.38 -2.13 -2.36
CA TYR A 50 7.29 -0.78 -1.79
C TYR A 50 5.86 -0.21 -1.76
N VAL A 51 4.84 -1.06 -1.77
CA VAL A 51 3.42 -0.67 -1.83
C VAL A 51 3.03 0.34 -0.74
N CYS A 52 3.54 0.15 0.49
CA CYS A 52 3.31 1.07 1.60
C CYS A 52 3.77 2.49 1.28
N TRP A 53 4.96 2.64 0.68
CA TRP A 53 5.51 3.93 0.32
C TRP A 53 4.76 4.60 -0.83
N TYR A 54 4.29 3.83 -1.82
CA TYR A 54 3.43 4.37 -2.87
C TYR A 54 2.11 4.90 -2.30
N LEU A 55 1.47 4.18 -1.38
CA LEU A 55 0.24 4.65 -0.74
C LEU A 55 0.47 5.86 0.17
N ILE A 56 1.56 5.87 0.93
CA ILE A 56 1.98 7.04 1.71
C ILE A 56 2.14 8.25 0.79
N GLN A 57 2.85 8.10 -0.33
CA GLN A 57 3.03 9.19 -1.30
C GLN A 57 1.70 9.70 -1.84
N LEU A 58 0.78 8.81 -2.21
CA LEU A 58 -0.55 9.20 -2.69
C LEU A 58 -1.35 9.98 -1.64
N VAL A 59 -1.33 9.54 -0.38
CA VAL A 59 -2.02 10.24 0.71
C VAL A 59 -1.41 11.63 0.92
N MET A 60 -0.07 11.73 0.89
CA MET A 60 0.64 13.01 1.04
C MET A 60 0.43 13.97 -0.14
N GLN A 61 0.19 13.45 -1.35
CA GLN A 61 -0.13 14.25 -2.55
C GLN A 61 -1.61 14.64 -2.65
N SER A 62 -2.47 14.10 -1.77
CA SER A 62 -3.89 14.42 -1.80
C SER A 62 -4.16 15.88 -1.41
N ALA A 63 -5.30 16.42 -1.85
CA ALA A 63 -5.76 17.76 -1.44
C ALA A 63 -6.23 17.82 0.03
N SER A 64 -6.02 16.77 0.81
CA SER A 64 -6.45 16.69 2.21
C SER A 64 -5.58 17.57 3.09
N ASN A 65 -6.20 18.30 4.02
CA ASN A 65 -5.47 19.18 4.95
C ASN A 65 -4.59 18.41 5.96
N ALA A 66 -4.85 17.11 6.16
CA ALA A 66 -4.08 16.25 7.05
C ALA A 66 -3.97 14.84 6.48
N ALA A 67 -2.76 14.27 6.61
CA ALA A 67 -2.44 12.89 6.29
C ALA A 67 -2.03 12.18 7.58
N ILE A 68 -2.71 11.09 7.94
CA ILE A 68 -2.40 10.28 9.12
C ILE A 68 -2.00 8.89 8.64
N ILE A 69 -0.76 8.50 8.92
CA ILE A 69 -0.15 7.25 8.48
C ILE A 69 0.08 6.36 9.71
N GLN A 70 -0.23 5.06 9.59
CA GLN A 70 0.09 4.11 10.65
C GLN A 70 1.58 3.81 10.68
N ILE A 71 2.16 3.69 11.88
CA ILE A 71 3.59 3.40 12.04
C ILE A 71 3.97 2.06 11.35
N GLN A 72 3.05 1.09 11.32
CA GLN A 72 3.25 -0.19 10.64
C GLN A 72 3.50 -0.04 9.14
N ASP A 73 2.84 0.91 8.49
CA ASP A 73 3.02 1.18 7.06
C ASP A 73 4.38 1.85 6.80
N ILE A 74 4.84 2.71 7.72
CA ILE A 74 6.19 3.33 7.65
C ILE A 74 7.27 2.26 7.82
N LEU A 75 7.07 1.33 8.76
CA LEU A 75 8.00 0.23 9.04
C LEU A 75 7.88 -0.93 8.03
N ASN A 76 6.88 -0.90 7.15
CA ASN A 76 6.60 -1.94 6.16
C ASN A 76 6.44 -3.34 6.78
N VAL A 77 5.59 -3.46 7.81
CA VAL A 77 5.36 -4.70 8.56
C VAL A 77 3.92 -5.19 8.46
N GLU A 78 3.71 -6.52 8.43
CA GLU A 78 2.38 -7.15 8.32
C GLU A 78 1.67 -7.35 9.68
N THR A 79 1.87 -6.46 10.64
CA THR A 79 1.32 -6.60 12.00
C THR A 79 0.03 -5.81 12.18
N ARG A 80 -1.11 -6.48 11.99
CA ARG A 80 -2.44 -5.92 12.27
C ARG A 80 -2.62 -5.65 13.77
N MET A 81 -3.11 -4.45 14.11
CA MET A 81 -3.34 -4.06 15.50
C MET A 81 -4.61 -4.69 16.08
N ASN A 82 -5.71 -4.63 15.33
CA ASN A 82 -6.99 -5.22 15.71
C ASN A 82 -7.65 -5.93 14.53
N GLU A 83 -8.30 -7.05 14.80
CA GLU A 83 -9.15 -7.75 13.84
C GLU A 83 -10.58 -7.80 14.40
N PRO A 84 -11.47 -6.91 13.92
CA PRO A 84 -12.83 -6.83 14.42
C PRO A 84 -13.55 -8.17 14.34
N GLY A 85 -14.27 -8.52 15.40
CA GLY A 85 -15.00 -9.79 15.49
C GLY A 85 -14.17 -10.97 16.01
N THR A 86 -12.86 -10.82 16.19
CA THR A 86 -12.05 -11.81 16.92
C THR A 86 -12.04 -11.49 18.42
N ARG A 87 -12.61 -12.38 19.24
CA ARG A 87 -12.36 -12.33 20.69
C ARG A 87 -10.99 -12.92 20.93
N LYS A 88 -9.95 -12.08 21.01
CA LYS A 88 -8.75 -12.47 21.77
C LYS A 88 -9.14 -12.44 23.25
N SER A 89 -9.58 -13.60 23.77
CA SER A 89 -9.56 -13.84 25.21
C SER A 89 -8.10 -13.81 25.64
N PHE A 90 -7.72 -12.77 26.39
CA PHE A 90 -6.47 -12.75 27.13
C PHE A 90 -6.50 -13.78 28.26
#